data_AF-A0A397SQY3-F1
#
_entry.id   AF-A0A397SQY3-F1
#
_cell.length_a   1.000
_cell.length_b   1.000
_cell.length_c   1.000
_cell.angle_alpha   90.00
_cell.angle_beta   90.00
_cell.angle_gamma   90.00
#
_symmetry.space_group_name_H-M   'P 1'
#
loop_
_entity.id
_entity.type
_entity.pdbx_description
1 polymer ?
#
loop_
_entity_poly.entity_id
_entity_poly.type
_entity_poly.pdbx_seq_one_letter_code
_entity_poly.pdbx_strand_id
1 'polypeptide(L)'
;MMLSNDDTFVDVLMATTAAPTFFPPYNIKDKGYFLNGGIHLNNPSLTAYDEAIIYGVKSEKISVLSLEVNTDSQMYDILRSRYQRWQVFLEDPIGFHDLKSIPDLLEIGNQYIEELYASDENPMNKLVESFDKVL
;
A
#
# COMPACT_ATOMS: atom_id res chain seq x y z
N MET A 1 1.66 -15.49 0.93
CA MET A 1 3.12 -15.68 1.10
C MET A 1 3.38 -15.80 2.58
N MET A 2 3.71 -16.98 3.09
CA MET A 2 3.84 -17.20 4.53
C MET A 2 5.32 -17.09 4.92
N LEU A 3 5.73 -15.87 5.26
CA LEU A 3 7.01 -15.59 5.89
C LEU A 3 6.91 -15.93 7.38
N SER A 4 8.00 -16.38 7.99
CA SER A 4 8.03 -16.71 9.42
C SER A 4 8.86 -15.69 10.20
N ASN A 5 8.67 -15.65 11.52
CA ASN A 5 9.50 -14.84 12.42
C ASN A 5 11.00 -15.19 12.39
N ASP A 6 11.36 -16.36 11.85
CA ASP A 6 12.75 -16.79 11.69
C ASP A 6 13.41 -16.28 10.39
N ASP A 7 12.65 -15.67 9.47
CA ASP A 7 13.20 -15.09 8.25
C ASP A 7 13.88 -13.76 8.56
N THR A 8 15.02 -13.51 7.92
CA THR A 8 15.65 -12.20 8.09
C THR A 8 14.83 -11.14 7.37
N PHE A 9 14.91 -9.91 7.85
CA PHE A 9 14.30 -8.76 7.17
C PHE A 9 14.78 -8.64 5.71
N VAL A 10 16.03 -9.01 5.43
CA VAL A 10 16.59 -9.02 4.07
C VAL A 10 15.90 -10.07 3.21
N ASP A 11 15.66 -11.29 3.72
CA ASP A 11 14.97 -12.35 2.97
C ASP A 11 13.57 -11.89 2.55
N VAL A 12 12.83 -11.28 3.48
CA VAL A 12 11.49 -10.74 3.25
C VAL A 12 11.51 -9.67 2.15
N LEU A 13 12.43 -8.70 2.25
CA LEU A 13 12.55 -7.61 1.27
C LEU A 13 12.92 -8.13 -0.12
N MET A 14 13.87 -9.05 -0.21
CA MET A 14 14.31 -9.62 -1.49
C MET A 14 13.19 -10.44 -2.14
N ALA A 15 12.45 -11.21 -1.35
CA ALA A 15 11.35 -12.01 -1.86
C ALA A 15 10.17 -11.14 -2.35
N THR A 16 9.76 -10.13 -1.58
CA THR A 16 8.61 -9.28 -1.95
C THR A 16 8.90 -8.37 -3.15
N THR A 17 10.18 -8.06 -3.44
CA THR A 17 10.57 -7.16 -4.54
C THR A 17 11.02 -7.90 -5.80
N ALA A 18 11.10 -9.24 -5.80
CA ALA A 18 11.54 -10.09 -6.92
C ALA A 18 10.55 -10.10 -8.11
N ALA A 19 10.38 -8.96 -8.78
CA ALA A 19 9.42 -8.77 -9.87
C ALA A 19 9.85 -9.58 -11.10
N PRO A 20 9.00 -10.45 -11.66
CA PRO A 20 9.31 -11.18 -12.88
C PRO A 20 9.74 -10.23 -13.99
N THR A 21 10.63 -10.70 -14.87
CA THR A 21 11.29 -9.95 -15.95
C THR A 21 12.32 -8.90 -15.50
N PHE A 22 12.28 -8.42 -14.26
CA PHE A 22 13.29 -7.49 -13.71
C PHE A 22 14.30 -8.19 -12.80
N PHE A 23 13.85 -9.11 -11.96
CA PHE A 23 14.67 -9.80 -10.97
C PHE A 23 14.43 -11.31 -10.99
N PRO A 24 15.46 -12.13 -10.66
CA PRO A 24 15.27 -13.56 -10.48
C PRO A 24 14.38 -13.86 -9.26
N PRO A 25 13.69 -15.01 -9.23
CA PRO A 25 13.01 -15.46 -8.02
C PRO A 25 13.99 -15.59 -6.85
N TYR A 26 13.56 -15.23 -5.64
CA TYR A 26 14.41 -15.26 -4.45
C TYR A 26 14.23 -16.56 -3.68
N ASN A 27 15.32 -17.28 -3.41
CA ASN A 27 15.27 -18.52 -2.63
C ASN A 27 15.46 -18.22 -1.14
N ILE A 28 14.44 -18.47 -0.33
CA ILE A 28 14.59 -18.48 1.12
C ILE A 28 14.93 -19.91 1.54
N LYS A 29 16.01 -20.06 2.32
CA LYS A 29 16.52 -21.36 2.75
C LYS A 29 15.41 -22.18 3.41
N ASP A 30 15.31 -23.45 3.02
CA ASP A 30 14.32 -24.42 3.51
C ASP A 30 12.84 -24.06 3.23
N LYS A 31 12.58 -23.01 2.42
CA LYS A 31 11.23 -22.54 2.03
C LYS A 31 11.00 -22.44 0.53
N GLY A 32 12.08 -22.43 -0.26
CA GLY A 32 12.02 -22.45 -1.72
C GLY A 32 12.00 -21.06 -2.34
N TYR A 33 11.57 -20.99 -3.60
CA TYR A 33 11.62 -19.77 -4.41
C TYR A 33 10.35 -18.93 -4.30
N PHE A 34 10.56 -17.64 -4.13
CA PHE A 34 9.54 -16.62 -4.00
C PHE A 34 9.63 -15.62 -5.15
N LEU A 35 8.46 -15.09 -5.51
CA LEU A 35 8.28 -14.04 -6.50
C LEU A 35 7.64 -12.83 -5.82
N ASN A 36 7.75 -11.66 -6.44
CA ASN A 36 7.11 -10.43 -5.98
C ASN A 36 5.62 -10.63 -5.67
N GLY A 37 5.20 -10.15 -4.49
CA GLY A 37 3.82 -10.26 -4.01
C GLY A 37 2.80 -9.55 -4.91
N GLY A 38 3.21 -8.52 -5.64
CA GLY A 38 2.39 -7.75 -6.58
C GLY A 38 1.83 -8.56 -7.75
N ILE A 39 2.36 -9.76 -8.03
CA ILE A 39 1.74 -10.69 -9.01
C ILE A 39 0.37 -11.16 -8.52
N HIS A 40 0.18 -11.29 -7.20
CA HIS A 40 -1.05 -11.81 -6.60
C HIS A 40 -1.81 -10.75 -5.80
N LEU A 41 -1.08 -9.80 -5.20
CA LEU A 41 -1.58 -8.79 -4.25
C LEU A 41 -0.86 -7.46 -4.49
N ASN A 42 -1.11 -6.83 -5.64
CA ASN A 42 -0.58 -5.49 -5.93
C ASN A 42 -1.24 -4.39 -5.08
N ASN A 43 -2.38 -4.70 -4.46
CA ASN A 43 -3.06 -3.91 -3.45
C ASN A 43 -3.25 -4.81 -2.22
N PRO A 44 -2.44 -4.65 -1.16
CA PRO A 44 -2.56 -5.45 0.05
C PRO A 44 -3.56 -4.89 1.05
N SER A 45 -4.33 -3.83 0.73
CA SER A 45 -5.20 -3.12 1.68
C SER A 45 -6.26 -4.02 2.31
N LEU A 46 -7.01 -4.75 1.49
CA LEU A 46 -8.02 -5.70 1.98
C LEU A 46 -7.39 -6.85 2.75
N THR A 47 -6.25 -7.39 2.29
CA THR A 47 -5.52 -8.44 3.01
C THR A 47 -5.05 -7.96 4.38
N ALA A 48 -4.53 -6.73 4.48
CA ALA A 48 -4.12 -6.15 5.76
C ALA A 48 -5.32 -5.92 6.70
N TYR A 49 -6.46 -5.51 6.15
CA TYR A 49 -7.72 -5.40 6.91
C TYR A 49 -8.15 -6.77 7.47
N ASP A 50 -8.20 -7.80 6.62
CA ASP A 50 -8.60 -9.15 7.02
C ASP A 50 -7.65 -9.74 8.09
N GLU A 51 -6.34 -9.55 7.92
CA GLU A 51 -5.34 -9.96 8.92
C GLU A 51 -5.58 -9.27 10.27
N ALA A 52 -5.85 -7.96 10.30
CA ALA A 52 -6.16 -7.27 11.55
C ALA A 52 -7.40 -7.85 12.25
N ILE A 53 -8.43 -8.25 11.49
CA ILE A 53 -9.60 -8.96 12.03
C ILE A 53 -9.19 -10.32 12.61
N ILE A 54 -8.34 -11.08 11.92
CA ILE A 54 -7.82 -12.38 12.38
C ILE A 54 -7.05 -12.21 13.71
N TYR A 55 -6.30 -11.12 13.88
CA TYR A 55 -5.63 -10.77 15.14
C TYR A 55 -6.59 -10.26 16.23
N GLY A 56 -7.89 -10.21 15.97
CA GLY A 56 -8.92 -9.83 16.95
C GLY A 56 -9.12 -8.33 17.10
N VAL A 57 -8.60 -7.51 16.17
CA VAL A 57 -8.93 -6.08 16.13
C VAL A 57 -10.39 -5.95 15.69
N LYS A 58 -11.19 -5.22 16.47
CA LYS A 58 -12.58 -5.01 16.11
C LYS A 58 -12.67 -4.13 14.86
N SER A 59 -13.51 -4.51 13.89
CA SER A 59 -13.64 -3.83 12.59
C SER A 59 -13.88 -2.32 12.71
N GLU A 60 -14.63 -1.90 13.73
CA GLU A 60 -14.95 -0.49 13.98
C GLU A 60 -13.73 0.34 14.39
N LYS A 61 -12.66 -0.33 14.85
CA LYS A 61 -11.38 0.27 15.23
C LYS A 61 -10.34 0.28 14.11
N ILE A 62 -10.70 -0.19 12.92
CA ILE A 62 -9.80 -0.26 11.79
C ILE A 62 -10.13 0.88 10.82
N SER A 63 -9.11 1.68 10.55
CA SER A 63 -9.07 2.65 9.47
C SER A 63 -7.84 2.35 8.63
N VAL A 64 -7.95 2.53 7.32
CA VAL A 64 -6.90 2.20 6.35
C VAL A 64 -6.58 3.42 5.50
N LEU A 65 -5.32 3.82 5.55
CA LEU A 65 -4.72 4.72 4.56
C LEU A 65 -3.94 3.86 3.58
N SER A 66 -4.29 3.93 2.30
CA SER A 66 -3.56 3.23 1.25
C SER A 66 -2.87 4.20 0.29
N LEU A 67 -1.61 3.89 -0.02
CA LEU A 67 -0.77 4.61 -0.98
C LEU A 67 -0.60 3.70 -2.21
N GLU A 68 -1.54 3.77 -3.14
CA GLU A 68 -1.61 2.81 -4.23
C GLU A 68 -2.32 3.35 -5.48
N VAL A 69 -2.18 2.60 -6.58
CA VAL A 69 -2.64 3.02 -7.91
C VAL A 69 -3.96 2.35 -8.34
N ASN A 70 -4.39 1.30 -7.62
CA ASN A 70 -5.60 0.54 -7.97
C ASN A 70 -6.81 0.91 -7.10
N THR A 71 -8.01 0.85 -7.66
CA THR A 71 -9.26 1.06 -6.91
C THR A 71 -9.69 -0.22 -6.23
N ASP A 72 -9.92 -0.14 -4.91
CA ASP A 72 -10.54 -1.20 -4.13
C ASP A 72 -11.97 -0.80 -3.74
N SER A 73 -12.94 -1.19 -4.56
CA SER A 73 -14.36 -0.89 -4.28
C SER A 73 -14.85 -1.58 -3.00
N GLN A 74 -14.32 -2.77 -2.69
CA GLN A 74 -14.72 -3.52 -1.49
C GLN A 74 -14.30 -2.76 -0.23
N MET A 75 -13.10 -2.18 -0.22
CA MET A 75 -12.63 -1.37 0.91
C MET A 75 -13.50 -0.13 1.15
N TYR A 76 -13.94 0.55 0.09
CA TYR A 76 -14.90 1.65 0.23
C TYR A 76 -16.24 1.19 0.80
N ASP A 77 -16.73 0.01 0.43
CA ASP A 77 -17.98 -0.54 0.96
C ASP A 77 -17.88 -0.92 2.45
N ILE A 78 -16.75 -1.53 2.85
CA ILE A 78 -16.50 -2.01 4.22
C ILE A 78 -16.23 -0.84 5.18
N LEU A 79 -15.29 0.04 4.81
CA LEU A 79 -14.74 1.05 5.72
C LEU A 79 -15.33 2.43 5.52
N ARG A 80 -15.94 2.71 4.35
CA ARG A 80 -16.52 4.02 4.01
C ARG A 80 -15.52 5.15 4.27
N SER A 81 -15.85 6.09 5.16
CA SER A 81 -14.97 7.22 5.51
C SER A 81 -13.67 6.82 6.21
N ARG A 82 -13.58 5.59 6.75
CA ARG A 82 -12.37 5.06 7.40
C ARG A 82 -11.35 4.48 6.40
N TYR A 83 -11.67 4.43 5.11
CA TYR A 83 -10.71 4.12 4.07
C TYR A 83 -10.41 5.37 3.27
N GLN A 84 -9.13 5.73 3.21
CA GLN A 84 -8.63 6.76 2.30
C GLN A 84 -7.57 6.16 1.40
N ARG A 85 -7.71 6.43 0.11
CA ARG A 85 -6.72 6.07 -0.89
C ARG A 85 -6.08 7.34 -1.42
N TRP A 86 -4.76 7.39 -1.34
CA TRP A 86 -3.97 8.46 -1.90
C TRP A 86 -3.32 7.96 -3.17
N GLN A 87 -3.72 8.58 -4.26
CA GLN A 87 -3.29 8.23 -5.60
C GLN A 87 -2.97 9.50 -6.36
N VAL A 88 -1.75 9.54 -6.85
CA VAL A 88 -1.27 10.52 -7.81
C VAL A 88 -1.61 10.02 -9.21
N PHE A 89 -2.19 10.89 -10.03
CA PHE A 89 -2.36 10.63 -11.46
C PHE A 89 -1.18 11.22 -12.23
N LEU A 90 -0.52 10.38 -13.02
CA LEU A 90 0.56 10.80 -13.91
C LEU A 90 -0.04 11.14 -15.28
N GLU A 91 0.37 12.25 -15.87
CA GLU A 91 -0.02 12.61 -17.25
C GLU A 91 0.51 11.58 -18.24
N ASP A 92 1.80 11.23 -18.11
CA ASP A 92 2.47 10.19 -18.88
C ASP A 92 2.90 9.01 -17.98
N PRO A 93 2.80 7.76 -18.46
CA PRO A 93 3.28 6.60 -17.72
C PRO A 93 4.79 6.66 -17.46
N ILE A 94 5.19 6.50 -16.20
CA ILE A 94 6.61 6.38 -15.82
C ILE A 94 6.99 4.90 -15.78
N GLY A 95 8.09 4.55 -16.45
CA GLY A 95 8.61 3.19 -16.44
C GLY A 95 9.09 2.78 -15.05
N PHE A 96 8.79 1.54 -14.63
CA PHE A 96 9.14 1.03 -13.29
C PHE A 96 10.64 1.12 -12.95
N HIS A 97 11.50 1.15 -13.96
CA HIS A 97 12.96 1.21 -13.82
C HIS A 97 13.55 2.56 -14.25
N ASP A 98 12.71 3.59 -14.47
CA ASP A 98 13.16 4.90 -14.92
C ASP A 98 13.65 5.76 -13.74
N LEU A 99 14.96 5.67 -13.48
CA LEU A 99 15.60 6.46 -12.43
C LEU A 99 15.72 7.95 -12.79
N LYS A 100 15.55 8.33 -14.07
CA LYS A 100 15.67 9.73 -14.49
C LYS A 100 14.45 10.55 -14.11
N SER A 101 13.29 9.91 -13.97
CA SER A 101 12.03 10.53 -13.55
C SER A 101 11.92 10.73 -12.04
N ILE A 102 12.92 10.34 -11.24
CA ILE A 102 12.88 10.52 -9.77
C ILE A 102 12.62 11.99 -9.38
N PRO A 103 13.28 13.01 -9.96
CA PRO A 103 12.99 14.41 -9.64
C PRO A 103 11.53 14.79 -9.94
N ASP A 104 10.99 14.34 -11.08
CA ASP A 104 9.61 14.61 -11.48
C ASP A 104 8.63 13.95 -10.49
N LEU A 105 8.89 12.71 -10.07
CA LEU A 105 8.09 12.02 -9.05
C LEU A 105 8.10 12.76 -7.70
N LEU A 106 9.23 13.33 -7.31
CA LEU A 106 9.33 14.15 -6.09
C LEU A 106 8.49 15.43 -6.22
N GLU A 107 8.56 16.10 -7.37
CA GLU A 107 7.77 17.30 -7.63
C GLU A 107 6.27 17.00 -7.59
N ILE A 108 5.81 15.98 -8.32
CA ILE A 108 4.40 15.57 -8.34
C ILE A 108 3.93 15.15 -6.94
N GLY A 109 4.75 14.41 -6.19
CA GLY A 109 4.44 14.01 -4.82
C GLY A 109 4.25 15.21 -3.89
N ASN A 110 5.11 16.23 -4.00
CA ASN A 110 4.98 17.46 -3.22
C ASN A 110 3.72 18.24 -3.60
N GLN A 111 3.44 18.41 -4.90
CA GLN A 111 2.22 19.09 -5.38
C GLN A 111 0.96 18.38 -4.87
N TYR A 112 0.93 17.04 -4.93
CA TYR A 112 -0.20 16.26 -4.43
C TYR A 112 -0.42 16.45 -2.92
N ILE A 113 0.66 16.50 -2.14
CA ILE A 113 0.58 16.80 -0.71
C ILE A 113 0.03 18.22 -0.48
N GLU A 114 0.48 19.22 -1.24
CA GLU A 114 -0.06 20.59 -1.13
C GLU A 114 -1.55 20.64 -1.45
N GLU A 115 -2.01 19.95 -2.50
CA GLU A 115 -3.43 19.83 -2.83
C GLU A 115 -4.24 19.15 -1.71
N LEU A 116 -3.67 18.12 -1.08
CA LEU A 116 -4.29 17.46 0.07
C LEU A 116 -4.44 18.41 1.27
N TYR A 117 -3.68 19.50 1.37
CA TYR A 117 -3.84 20.50 2.44
C TYR A 117 -4.60 21.76 2.00
N ALA A 118 -4.98 21.88 0.72
CA ALA A 118 -5.55 23.10 0.16
C ALA A 118 -7.00 23.39 0.61
N SER A 119 -7.66 22.47 1.31
CA SER A 119 -9.04 22.62 1.77
C SER A 119 -9.24 21.97 3.14
N ASP A 120 -10.07 22.55 4.00
CA ASP A 120 -10.46 21.91 5.26
C ASP A 120 -11.28 20.62 5.05
N GLU A 121 -11.92 20.45 3.89
CA GLU A 121 -12.69 19.23 3.53
C GLU A 121 -11.83 18.14 2.87
N ASN A 122 -10.51 18.22 3.01
CA ASN A 122 -9.60 17.31 2.33
C ASN A 122 -9.68 15.85 2.86
N PRO A 123 -9.24 14.86 2.05
CA PRO A 123 -9.24 13.44 2.45
C PRO A 123 -8.46 13.14 3.74
N MET A 124 -7.44 13.92 4.04
CA MET A 124 -6.56 13.73 5.19
C MET A 124 -7.27 14.11 6.50
N ASN A 125 -7.96 15.26 6.53
CA ASN A 125 -8.81 15.67 7.63
C ASN A 125 -9.95 14.66 7.84
N LYS A 126 -10.59 14.19 6.77
CA LYS A 126 -11.64 13.16 6.85
C LYS A 126 -11.13 11.86 7.49
N LEU A 127 -9.88 11.45 7.20
CA LEU A 127 -9.26 10.30 7.84
C LEU A 127 -9.01 10.56 9.33
N VAL A 128 -8.41 11.70 9.67
CA VAL A 128 -8.11 12.07 11.06
C VAL A 128 -9.38 12.14 11.90
N GLU A 129 -10.42 12.83 11.41
CA GLU A 129 -11.74 12.88 12.05
C GLU A 129 -12.40 11.50 12.20
N SER A 130 -12.05 10.55 11.33
CA SER A 130 -12.56 9.18 11.43
C SER A 130 -12.01 8.46 12.67
N PHE A 131 -10.81 8.83 13.15
CA PHE A 131 -10.23 8.27 14.36
C PHE A 131 -10.97 8.74 15.62
N ASP A 132 -11.42 9.98 15.64
CA ASP A 132 -12.15 10.57 16.79
C ASP A 132 -13.54 9.96 16.98
N LYS A 133 -14.14 9.41 15.92
CA LYS A 133 -15.46 8.75 15.96
C LYS A 133 -15.42 7.33 16.53
N VAL A 134 -14.23 6.81 16.81
CA VAL A 134 -13.97 5.41 17.20
C VAL A 134 -13.53 5.31 18.67
N LEU A 135 -13.19 6.45 19.30
CA LEU A 135 -12.92 6.60 20.74
C LEU A 135 -14.22 6.82 21.53
#